data_AF-A0A822C8Z0-F1
#
_entry.id   AF-A0A822C8Z0-F1
#
_cell.length_a   1.000
_cell.length_b   1.000
_cell.length_c   1.000
_cell.angle_alpha   90.00
_cell.angle_beta   90.00
_cell.angle_gamma   90.00
#
_symmetry.space_group_name_H-M   'P 1'
#
loop_
_entity.id
_entity.type
_entity.pdbx_description
1 polymer ?
#
loop_
_entity_poly.entity_id
_entity_poly.type
_entity_poly.pdbx_seq_one_letter_code
_entity_poly.pdbx_strand_id
1 'polypeptide(L)'
;MAKNSIEDVVATGLDTSHPHAVIALRNACNGIPIDLKFIADHGKDIIRACNIPYLSHAQFVGSIFNNQSVLPVNNDQQPVSLVKTDFFVDHKEVLVILKDIREKWNLGPLLDGHEFLVVLPTTSVRHSKTSSNGSSSDTLP
;
A
#
# COMPACT_ATOMS: atom_id res chain seq x y z
N MET A 1 3.99 -11.12 -34.27
CA MET A 1 4.97 -10.51 -33.35
C MET A 1 4.21 -9.91 -32.19
N ALA A 2 4.38 -10.45 -30.98
CA ALA A 2 3.70 -9.96 -29.79
C ALA A 2 4.26 -8.57 -29.42
N LYS A 3 3.37 -7.58 -29.28
CA LYS A 3 3.72 -6.30 -28.64
C LYS A 3 3.87 -6.59 -27.15
N ASN A 4 5.09 -6.83 -26.69
CA ASN A 4 5.43 -6.65 -25.28
C ASN A 4 5.44 -5.14 -25.01
N SER A 5 4.27 -4.53 -24.84
CA SER A 5 4.21 -3.28 -24.09
C SER A 5 4.46 -3.67 -22.65
N ILE A 6 5.63 -3.32 -22.10
CA ILE A 6 5.81 -3.24 -20.66
C ILE A 6 4.76 -2.23 -20.21
N GLU A 7 3.66 -2.70 -19.63
CA GLU A 7 2.75 -1.82 -18.93
C GLU A 7 3.58 -1.13 -17.85
N ASP A 8 3.56 0.21 -17.81
CA ASP A 8 4.23 0.94 -16.73
C ASP A 8 3.57 0.47 -15.43
N VAL A 9 4.27 -0.38 -14.67
CA VAL A 9 3.82 -0.80 -13.35
C VAL A 9 3.93 0.43 -12.46
N VAL A 10 2.79 0.97 -12.08
CA VAL A 10 2.69 2.00 -11.05
C VAL A 10 2.52 1.26 -9.72
N ALA A 11 2.93 1.86 -8.62
CA ALA A 11 2.68 1.30 -7.30
C ALA A 11 1.89 2.31 -6.47
N THR A 12 0.92 1.81 -5.71
CA THR A 12 0.17 2.61 -4.74
C THR A 12 0.46 2.08 -3.35
N GLY A 13 0.90 2.98 -2.47
CA GLY A 13 1.17 2.70 -1.06
C GLY A 13 0.13 3.34 -0.15
N LEU A 14 -0.14 2.70 0.98
CA LEU A 14 -0.93 3.24 2.07
C LEU A 14 -0.24 2.89 3.40
N ASP A 15 -0.18 3.87 4.28
CA ASP A 15 0.19 3.70 5.69
C ASP A 15 -1.05 3.99 6.54
N THR A 16 -1.47 3.03 7.37
CA THR A 16 -2.71 3.16 8.14
C THR A 16 -2.78 2.21 9.33
N SER A 17 -3.32 2.68 10.45
CA SER A 17 -3.77 1.82 11.54
C SER A 17 -5.02 0.99 11.23
N HIS A 18 -5.79 1.28 10.16
CA HIS A 18 -7.12 0.70 9.96
C HIS A 18 -7.15 -0.43 8.91
N PRO A 19 -7.51 -1.67 9.29
CA PRO A 19 -7.60 -2.81 8.36
C PRO A 19 -8.60 -2.60 7.22
N HIS A 20 -9.71 -1.92 7.47
CA HIS A 20 -10.69 -1.60 6.42
C HIS A 20 -10.10 -0.70 5.34
N ALA A 21 -9.16 0.19 5.69
CA ALA A 21 -8.48 1.03 4.71
C ALA A 21 -7.53 0.19 3.84
N VAL A 22 -6.85 -0.80 4.42
CA VAL A 22 -6.06 -1.79 3.66
C VAL A 22 -6.93 -2.59 2.69
N ILE A 23 -8.08 -3.10 3.15
CA ILE A 23 -9.02 -3.84 2.31
C ILE A 23 -9.58 -2.93 1.19
N ALA A 24 -9.87 -1.68 1.50
CA ALA A 24 -10.34 -0.70 0.52
C ALA A 24 -9.28 -0.42 -0.54
N LEU A 25 -8.01 -0.21 -0.16
CA LEU A 25 -6.91 -0.06 -1.12
C LEU A 25 -6.80 -1.29 -2.02
N ARG A 26 -6.86 -2.49 -1.44
CA ARG A 26 -6.83 -3.73 -2.21
C ARG A 26 -7.93 -3.79 -3.26
N ASN A 27 -9.16 -3.47 -2.86
CA ASN A 27 -10.31 -3.47 -3.75
C ASN A 27 -10.18 -2.40 -4.85
N ALA A 28 -9.62 -1.24 -4.53
CA ALA A 28 -9.30 -0.20 -5.51
C ALA A 28 -8.19 -0.63 -6.50
N CYS A 29 -7.30 -1.53 -6.08
CA CYS A 29 -6.25 -2.12 -6.91
C CYS A 29 -6.70 -3.45 -7.57
N ASN A 30 -7.95 -3.54 -8.03
CA ASN A 30 -8.52 -4.72 -8.69
C ASN A 30 -8.57 -5.99 -7.82
N GLY A 31 -8.56 -5.86 -6.49
CA GLY A 31 -8.66 -6.99 -5.58
C GLY A 31 -7.43 -7.90 -5.55
N ILE A 32 -6.28 -7.44 -6.05
CA ILE A 32 -5.05 -8.22 -6.04
C ILE A 32 -4.64 -8.59 -4.60
N PRO A 33 -4.11 -9.80 -4.36
CA PRO A 33 -3.70 -10.19 -3.01
C PRO A 33 -2.53 -9.33 -2.53
N ILE A 34 -2.46 -9.13 -1.21
CA ILE A 34 -1.34 -8.44 -0.57
C ILE A 34 -0.09 -9.32 -0.67
N ASP A 35 0.85 -8.92 -1.52
CA ASP A 35 2.15 -9.59 -1.69
C ASP A 35 3.20 -9.01 -0.76
N LEU A 36 3.54 -9.78 0.29
CA LEU A 36 4.56 -9.41 1.27
C LEU A 36 5.95 -9.22 0.63
N LYS A 37 6.27 -9.95 -0.44
CA LYS A 37 7.55 -9.80 -1.13
C LYS A 37 7.62 -8.45 -1.85
N PHE A 38 6.54 -8.07 -2.54
CA PHE A 38 6.45 -6.77 -3.20
C PHE A 38 6.61 -5.62 -2.20
N ILE A 39 5.99 -5.72 -1.02
CA ILE A 39 6.15 -4.73 0.04
C ILE A 39 7.59 -4.69 0.57
N ALA A 40 8.21 -5.86 0.78
CA ALA A 40 9.59 -5.95 1.24
C ALA A 40 10.57 -5.29 0.25
N ASP A 41 10.36 -5.54 -1.05
CA ASP A 41 11.23 -5.08 -2.13
C ASP A 41 11.07 -3.58 -2.41
N HIS A 42 9.85 -3.03 -2.32
CA HIS A 42 9.55 -1.67 -2.79
C HIS A 42 9.06 -0.70 -1.70
N GLY A 43 8.56 -1.19 -0.57
CA GLY A 43 7.87 -0.38 0.42
C GLY A 43 8.73 0.72 1.02
N LYS A 44 10.00 0.42 1.29
CA LYS A 44 10.95 1.40 1.82
C LYS A 44 11.21 2.54 0.86
N ASP A 45 11.40 2.23 -0.42
CA ASP A 45 11.75 3.24 -1.42
C ASP A 45 10.56 4.13 -1.76
N ILE A 46 9.35 3.56 -1.81
CA ILE A 46 8.11 4.31 -2.03
C ILE A 46 7.85 5.29 -0.89
N ILE A 47 7.93 4.83 0.36
CA ILE A 47 7.71 5.70 1.52
C ILE A 47 8.79 6.79 1.62
N ARG A 48 10.05 6.49 1.28
CA ARG A 48 11.11 7.52 1.23
C ARG A 48 10.90 8.54 0.12
N ALA A 49 10.29 8.13 -0.99
CA ALA A 49 9.91 9.02 -2.07
C ALA A 49 8.66 9.85 -1.74
N CYS A 50 7.81 9.41 -0.81
CA CYS A 50 6.73 10.23 -0.27
C CYS A 50 7.35 11.42 0.47
N ASN A 51 7.14 12.63 -0.04
CA ASN A 51 7.64 13.88 0.55
C ASN A 51 6.85 14.30 1.80
N ILE A 52 6.60 13.33 2.69
CA ILE A 52 5.87 13.46 3.95
C ILE A 52 6.90 13.28 5.07
N PRO A 53 7.34 14.35 5.75
CA PRO A 53 8.53 14.34 6.61
C PRO A 53 8.54 13.28 7.71
N TYR A 54 7.37 12.97 8.29
CA TYR A 54 7.25 11.98 9.35
C TYR A 54 7.30 10.53 8.85
N LEU A 55 6.95 10.29 7.57
CA LEU A 55 7.01 8.96 6.94
C LEU A 55 8.37 8.70 6.29
N SER A 56 8.95 9.71 5.65
CA SER A 56 10.19 9.54 4.87
C SER A 56 11.39 9.09 5.73
N HIS A 57 11.34 9.36 7.04
CA HIS A 57 12.35 8.97 8.02
C HIS A 57 11.86 7.90 9.01
N ALA A 58 10.65 7.39 8.82
CA ALA A 58 10.05 6.46 9.76
C ALA A 58 10.81 5.12 9.81
N GLN A 59 10.77 4.49 10.98
CA GLN A 59 11.38 3.19 11.18
C GLN A 59 10.44 2.09 10.69
N PHE A 60 10.94 1.20 9.82
CA PHE A 60 10.20 0.04 9.34
C PHE A 60 10.37 -1.12 10.32
N VAL A 61 9.27 -1.71 10.76
CA VAL A 61 9.22 -2.76 11.78
C VAL A 61 8.46 -3.95 11.22
N GLY A 62 9.00 -5.15 11.41
CA GLY A 62 8.33 -6.39 11.02
C GLY A 62 9.23 -7.36 10.28
N SER A 63 8.75 -8.60 10.16
CA SER A 63 9.53 -9.73 9.64
C SER A 63 10.00 -9.55 8.20
N ILE A 64 9.29 -8.77 7.37
CA ILE A 64 9.66 -8.56 5.96
C ILE A 64 10.73 -7.50 5.76
N PHE A 65 11.03 -6.69 6.78
CA PHE A 65 11.97 -5.56 6.66
C PHE A 65 13.40 -5.88 7.12
N ASN A 66 13.72 -7.16 7.33
CA ASN A 66 15.02 -7.68 7.81
C ASN A 66 15.49 -7.04 9.13
N ASN A 67 14.55 -6.68 10.02
CA ASN A 67 14.89 -6.15 11.33
C ASN A 67 14.94 -7.30 12.36
N GLN A 68 16.14 -7.62 12.85
CA GLN A 68 16.39 -8.79 13.71
C GLN A 68 15.75 -8.73 15.11
N SER A 69 15.15 -7.59 15.50
CA SER A 69 14.68 -7.36 16.88
C SER A 69 13.16 -7.34 17.03
N VAL A 70 12.43 -8.02 16.15
CA VAL A 70 10.98 -8.12 16.29
C VAL A 70 10.65 -9.23 17.28
N LEU A 71 10.41 -8.85 18.54
CA LEU A 71 9.90 -9.77 19.54
C LEU A 71 8.43 -10.14 19.22
N PRO A 72 7.97 -11.37 19.53
CA PRO A 72 6.57 -11.72 19.42
C PRO A 72 5.72 -10.78 20.28
N VAL A 73 4.57 -10.34 19.76
CA VAL A 73 3.64 -9.49 20.50
C VAL A 73 2.28 -10.17 20.54
N ASN A 74 1.84 -10.51 21.75
CA ASN A 74 0.57 -11.16 22.10
C ASN A 74 0.29 -12.46 21.32
N ASN A 75 0.28 -13.61 22.02
CA ASN A 75 -0.03 -14.94 21.45
C ASN A 75 0.92 -15.39 20.32
N ASP A 76 2.24 -15.21 20.48
CA ASP A 76 3.29 -15.68 19.56
C ASP A 76 3.23 -15.11 18.12
N GLN A 77 2.40 -14.10 17.87
CA GLN A 77 2.34 -13.43 16.57
C GLN A 77 3.46 -12.40 16.43
N GLN A 78 4.13 -12.40 15.28
CA GLN A 78 5.16 -11.41 14.96
C GLN A 78 4.58 -10.35 14.01
N PRO A 79 4.83 -9.05 14.24
CA PRO A 79 4.46 -8.02 13.26
C PRO A 79 5.18 -8.27 11.94
N VAL A 80 4.48 -8.05 10.83
CA VAL A 80 4.97 -8.41 9.49
C VAL A 80 5.37 -7.16 8.72
N SER A 81 4.46 -6.19 8.57
CA SER A 81 4.69 -4.96 7.80
C SER A 81 4.14 -3.73 8.53
N LEU A 82 4.98 -3.10 9.35
CA LEU A 82 4.64 -1.90 10.09
C LEU A 82 5.62 -0.76 9.84
N VAL A 83 5.14 0.47 10.01
CA VAL A 83 5.93 1.69 10.08
C VAL A 83 5.68 2.34 11.44
N LYS A 84 6.75 2.73 12.12
CA LYS A 84 6.67 3.45 13.38
C LYS A 84 6.42 4.93 13.08
N THR A 85 5.18 5.37 13.28
CA THR A 85 4.75 6.75 13.02
C THR A 85 4.67 7.59 14.30
N ASP A 86 4.81 6.97 15.48
CA ASP A 86 4.61 7.60 16.80
C ASP A 86 3.23 8.27 16.94
N PHE A 87 2.26 7.82 16.14
CA PHE A 87 0.88 8.29 16.17
C PHE A 87 0.05 7.35 17.06
N PHE A 88 -0.33 7.82 18.24
CA PHE A 88 -1.03 7.02 19.24
C PHE A 88 -2.54 7.27 19.15
N VAL A 89 -3.26 6.29 18.59
CA VAL A 89 -4.73 6.28 18.53
C VAL A 89 -5.23 5.14 19.40
N ASP A 90 -6.42 5.26 20.03
CA ASP A 90 -7.01 4.11 20.72
C ASP A 90 -7.40 3.04 19.69
N HIS A 91 -6.57 2.01 19.57
CA HIS A 91 -6.74 0.92 18.60
C HIS A 91 -7.76 -0.14 19.05
N LYS A 92 -8.48 0.03 20.17
CA LYS A 92 -9.43 -1.00 20.66
C LYS A 92 -10.47 -1.42 19.62
N GLU A 93 -11.10 -0.47 18.94
CA GLU A 93 -12.10 -0.74 17.90
C GLU A 93 -11.47 -1.45 16.69
N VAL A 94 -10.28 -0.99 16.29
CA VAL A 94 -9.49 -1.53 15.19
C VAL A 94 -9.04 -2.98 15.45
N LEU A 95 -8.63 -3.30 16.68
CA LEU A 95 -8.21 -4.64 17.09
C LEU A 95 -9.38 -5.61 17.17
N VAL A 96 -10.60 -5.14 17.48
CA VAL A 96 -11.82 -5.95 17.39
C VAL A 96 -12.12 -6.28 15.93
N ILE A 97 -12.05 -5.28 15.05
CA ILE A 97 -12.21 -5.47 13.61
C ILE A 97 -11.22 -6.48 13.05
N LEU A 98 -9.93 -6.41 13.43
CA LEU A 98 -8.91 -7.37 12.98
C LEU A 98 -9.29 -8.83 13.28
N LYS A 99 -9.95 -9.09 14.41
CA LYS A 99 -10.38 -10.43 14.80
C LYS A 99 -11.57 -10.92 13.97
N ASP A 100 -12.39 -10.01 13.47
CA ASP A 100 -13.60 -10.31 12.70
C ASP A 100 -13.37 -10.34 11.18
N ILE A 101 -12.19 -9.91 10.70
CA ILE A 101 -11.82 -10.04 9.29
C ILE A 101 -11.68 -11.52 8.94
N ARG A 102 -12.66 -12.02 8.18
CA ARG A 102 -12.68 -13.41 7.67
C ARG A 102 -11.71 -13.65 6.50
N GLU A 103 -11.08 -12.59 5.99
CA GLU A 103 -10.05 -12.70 4.96
C GLU A 103 -8.70 -13.06 5.57
N LYS A 104 -7.81 -13.66 4.79
CA LYS A 104 -6.46 -14.06 5.23
C LYS A 104 -5.60 -12.82 5.49
N TRP A 105 -5.67 -12.27 6.70
CA TRP A 105 -4.82 -11.17 7.14
C TRP A 105 -3.37 -11.66 7.31
N ASN A 106 -2.45 -11.06 6.56
CA ASN A 106 -1.04 -11.46 6.51
C ASN A 106 -0.05 -10.37 6.94
N LEU A 107 -0.53 -9.22 7.42
CA LEU A 107 0.31 -8.10 7.89
C LEU A 107 0.70 -8.19 9.37
N GLY A 108 0.22 -9.22 10.06
CA GLY A 108 0.49 -9.45 11.48
C GLY A 108 -0.30 -8.51 12.40
N PRO A 109 0.02 -8.50 13.71
CA PRO A 109 -0.60 -7.63 14.69
C PRO A 109 -0.17 -6.16 14.50
N LEU A 110 -1.06 -5.24 14.87
CA LEU A 110 -0.75 -3.81 14.99
C LEU A 110 -0.12 -3.53 16.36
N LEU A 111 0.96 -2.75 16.39
CA LEU A 111 1.59 -2.27 17.62
C LEU A 111 1.17 -0.82 17.90
N ASP A 112 1.11 -0.44 19.16
CA ASP A 112 0.85 0.96 19.54
C ASP A 112 1.91 1.89 18.94
N GLY A 113 1.47 3.04 18.42
CA GLY A 113 2.35 4.02 17.77
C GLY A 113 2.89 3.56 16.40
N HIS A 114 2.34 2.47 15.84
CA HIS A 114 2.69 1.96 14.53
C HIS A 114 1.46 1.91 13.63
N GLU A 115 1.71 1.87 12.33
CA GLU A 115 0.71 1.73 11.29
C GLU A 115 1.10 0.63 10.30
N PHE A 116 0.12 0.02 9.65
CA PHE A 116 0.35 -0.98 8.62
C PHE A 116 0.83 -0.33 7.33
N LEU A 117 1.97 -0.79 6.83
CA LEU A 117 2.41 -0.44 5.48
C LEU A 117 1.93 -1.48 4.48
N VAL A 118 1.19 -1.03 3.48
CA VAL A 118 0.79 -1.82 2.32
C VAL A 118 1.20 -1.10 1.06
N VAL A 119 1.79 -1.85 0.14
CA VAL A 119 2.09 -1.38 -1.22
C VAL A 119 1.61 -2.43 -2.19
N LEU A 120 0.87 -1.98 -3.20
CA LEU A 120 0.29 -2.83 -4.23
C LEU A 120 0.70 -2.31 -5.62
N PRO A 121 1.02 -3.22 -6.56
CA PRO A 121 1.17 -2.82 -7.95
C PRO A 121 -0.19 -2.40 -8.52
N THR A 122 -0.19 -1.34 -9.32
CA THR A 122 -1.35 -0.79 -10.02
C THR A 122 -1.01 -0.59 -11.49
N THR A 123 -2.00 -0.76 -12.35
CA THR A 123 -1.83 -0.48 -13.78
C THR A 123 -1.97 1.02 -14.02
N SER A 124 -1.02 1.61 -14.76
CA SER A 124 -1.15 3.00 -15.18
C SER A 124 -2.36 3.14 -16.10
N VAL A 125 -3.42 3.82 -15.64
CA VAL A 125 -4.49 4.29 -16.53
C VAL A 125 -3.91 5.46 -17.32
N ARG A 126 -3.20 5.16 -18.41
CA ARG A 126 -2.84 6.18 -19.39
C ARG A 126 -4.16 6.73 -19.95
N HIS A 127 -4.56 7.93 -19.52
CA HIS A 127 -5.55 8.70 -20.25
C HIS A 127 -5.01 8.89 -21.66
N SER A 128 -5.54 8.12 -22.62
CA SER A 128 -5.35 8.40 -24.04
C SER A 128 -5.93 9.78 -24.28
N LYS A 129 -5.07 10.80 -24.35
CA LYS A 129 -5.46 12.10 -24.90
C LYS A 129 -5.95 11.81 -26.32
N THR A 130 -7.26 11.79 -26.49
CA THR A 130 -7.88 11.76 -27.81
C THR A 130 -7.52 13.10 -28.45
N SER A 131 -6.48 13.10 -29.26
CA SER A 131 -6.11 14.25 -30.08
C SER A 131 -7.22 14.46 -31.09
N SER A 132 -8.18 15.34 -30.78
CA SER A 132 -9.15 15.84 -31.74
C SER A 132 -8.41 16.72 -32.75
N ASN A 133 -8.03 16.14 -33.89
CA ASN A 133 -7.67 16.91 -35.07
C ASN A 133 -8.95 17.63 -35.56
N GLY A 134 -9.13 18.87 -35.10
CA GLY A 134 -10.11 19.79 -35.66
C GLY A 134 -9.70 20.13 -37.09
N SER A 135 -10.33 19.49 -38.07
CA SER A 135 -10.31 19.95 -39.46
C SER A 135 -11.56 20.82 -39.67
N SER A 136 -11.39 22.13 -39.49
CA SER A 136 -12.38 23.10 -39.92
C SER A 136 -12.21 23.31 -41.43
N SER A 137 -13.09 22.70 -42.22
CA SER A 137 -13.29 23.10 -43.62
C SER A 137 -14.39 24.15 -43.67
N ASP A 138 -14.00 25.41 -43.76
CA ASP A 138 -14.89 26.51 -44.11
C ASP A 138 -15.36 26.33 -45.56
N THR A 139 -16.67 26.20 -45.75
CA THR A 139 -17.34 26.49 -47.02
C THR A 139 -18.63 27.23 -46.71
N LEU A 140 -18.62 28.53 -47.02
CA LEU A 140 -19.75 29.46 -47.01
C LEU A 140 -20.70 29.16 -48.18
N PRO A 141 -22.01 29.40 -48.04
CA PRO A 141 -22.86 29.86 -49.13
C PRO A 141 -22.90 31.40 -49.22
#